data_AF-A0A2M7YP49-F1
#
_entry.id   AF-A0A2M7YP49-F1
#
_cell.length_a   1.000
_cell.length_b   1.000
_cell.length_c   1.000
_cell.angle_alpha   90.00
_cell.angle_beta   90.00
_cell.angle_gamma   90.00
#
_symmetry.space_group_name_H-M   'P 1'
#
loop_
_entity.id
_entity.type
_entity.pdbx_description
1 polymer ?
#
loop_
_entity_poly.entity_id
_entity_poly.type
_entity_poly.pdbx_seq_one_letter_code
_entity_poly.pdbx_strand_id
1 'polypeptide(L)'
;MDIFYPVKLLADWLTYSVFHLAAKTILAEAINFFIYDTIKIFILLSVIIFIVSITRSFLPPEKIRNILSRKNKYLGNFLAAMLGIITPFCSCSAVPLFLGFVEAGVPLGVTFSFLVASPMINEVALVLLLGMFGWKIASLYIVSGLIISILSGIVIGKLKVENLVEEFVYQQKIKTTVNIAEMSWKDRTDYAKNYT
;
A
#
# COMPACT_ATOMS: atom_id res chain seq x y z
N MET A 1 25.14 4.13 10.07
CA MET A 1 24.55 3.75 11.37
C MET A 1 23.17 3.20 11.07
N ASP A 2 22.99 1.87 11.10
CA ASP A 2 21.72 1.25 10.76
C ASP A 2 20.63 1.66 11.77
N ILE A 3 19.53 2.22 11.26
CA ILE A 3 18.41 2.69 12.09
C ILE A 3 17.77 1.57 12.94
N PHE A 4 18.03 0.31 12.55
CA PHE A 4 17.55 -0.92 13.21
C PHE A 4 18.60 -1.56 14.13
N TYR A 5 19.71 -0.89 14.43
CA TYR A 5 20.71 -1.35 15.40
C TYR A 5 20.14 -1.79 16.77
N PRO A 6 19.19 -1.06 17.40
CA PRO A 6 18.58 -1.51 18.66
C PRO A 6 17.75 -2.79 18.53
N VAL A 7 17.15 -3.05 17.36
CA VAL A 7 16.43 -4.30 17.09
C VAL A 7 17.41 -5.47 16.99
N LYS A 8 18.60 -5.23 16.44
CA LYS A 8 19.66 -6.22 16.34
C LYS A 8 20.18 -6.63 17.72
N LEU A 9 20.41 -5.66 18.60
CA LEU A 9 20.78 -5.90 20.01
C LEU A 9 19.73 -6.72 20.76
N LEU A 10 18.45 -6.47 20.51
CA LEU A 10 17.35 -7.20 21.13
C LEU A 10 17.28 -8.64 20.59
N ALA A 11 17.45 -8.84 19.28
CA ALA A 11 17.51 -10.17 18.67
C ALA A 11 18.72 -10.98 19.14
N ASP A 12 19.89 -10.35 19.27
CA ASP A 12 21.10 -10.95 19.80
C ASP A 12 20.92 -11.34 21.27
N TRP A 13 20.34 -10.48 22.09
CA TRP A 13 20.03 -10.77 23.48
C TRP A 13 19.02 -11.92 23.62
N LEU A 14 17.93 -11.92 22.83
CA LEU A 14 16.94 -13.00 22.87
C LEU A 14 17.57 -14.34 22.47
N THR A 15 18.39 -14.35 21.42
CA THR A 15 18.92 -15.60 20.85
C THR A 15 20.05 -16.19 21.70
N TYR A 16 21.00 -15.35 22.11
CA TYR A 16 22.21 -15.82 22.79
C TYR A 16 22.05 -15.87 24.31
N SER A 17 21.21 -15.02 24.91
CA SER A 17 21.04 -14.96 26.37
C SER A 17 19.80 -15.71 26.88
N VAL A 18 18.67 -15.70 26.15
CA VAL A 18 17.45 -16.39 26.60
C VAL A 18 17.44 -17.85 26.14
N PHE A 19 17.70 -18.11 24.86
CA PHE A 19 17.71 -19.48 24.34
C PHE A 19 19.03 -20.26 24.58
N HIS A 20 20.07 -19.61 25.12
CA HIS A 20 21.38 -20.23 25.42
C HIS A 20 22.00 -21.02 24.24
N LEU A 21 21.77 -20.59 23.00
CA LEU A 21 22.40 -21.25 21.85
C LEU A 21 23.86 -20.78 21.70
N ALA A 22 24.74 -21.75 21.46
CA ALA A 22 26.14 -21.47 21.14
C ALA A 22 26.24 -20.65 19.85
N ALA A 23 26.83 -19.45 19.95
CA ALA A 23 27.16 -18.61 18.81
C ALA A 23 28.07 -19.38 17.85
N LYS A 24 27.68 -19.41 16.55
CA LYS A 24 28.23 -20.20 15.41
C LYS A 24 27.49 -21.49 15.01
N THR A 25 26.34 -21.80 15.59
CA THR A 25 25.46 -22.85 15.03
C THR A 25 24.47 -22.24 14.03
N ILE A 26 24.23 -22.94 12.92
CA ILE A 26 23.27 -22.52 11.87
C ILE A 26 21.87 -22.27 12.47
N LEU A 27 21.51 -23.04 13.51
CA LEU A 27 20.25 -22.91 14.23
C LEU A 27 20.14 -21.57 14.98
N ALA A 28 21.22 -21.11 15.61
CA ALA A 28 21.26 -19.83 16.31
C ALA A 28 21.13 -18.66 15.33
N GLU A 29 21.83 -18.72 14.20
CA GLU A 29 21.73 -17.67 13.16
C GLU A 29 20.33 -17.61 12.54
N ALA A 30 19.71 -18.75 12.26
CA ALA A 30 18.36 -18.80 11.70
C ALA A 30 17.31 -18.20 12.68
N ILE A 31 17.41 -18.51 13.97
CA ILE A 31 16.51 -17.97 15.01
C ILE A 31 16.72 -16.46 15.18
N ASN A 32 17.98 -16.01 15.23
CA ASN A 32 18.32 -14.60 15.32
C ASN A 32 17.77 -13.82 14.12
N PHE A 33 18.00 -14.33 12.91
CA PHE A 33 17.50 -13.75 11.66
C PHE A 33 15.97 -13.66 11.66
N PHE A 34 15.28 -14.74 12.04
CA PHE A 34 13.82 -14.78 12.11
C PHE A 34 13.26 -13.73 13.09
N ILE A 35 13.82 -13.63 14.30
CA ILE A 35 13.38 -12.66 15.31
C ILE A 35 13.66 -11.23 14.83
N TYR A 36 14.87 -10.99 14.30
CA TYR A 36 15.27 -9.69 13.81
C TYR A 36 14.36 -9.22 12.66
N ASP A 37 14.13 -10.05 11.65
CA ASP A 37 13.30 -9.68 10.51
C ASP A 37 11.82 -9.60 10.88
N THR A 38 11.32 -10.45 11.77
CA THR A 38 9.93 -10.35 12.24
C THR A 38 9.69 -9.00 12.91
N ILE A 39 10.54 -8.61 13.87
CA ILE A 39 10.40 -7.33 14.57
C ILE A 39 10.60 -6.16 13.60
N LYS A 40 11.59 -6.25 12.70
CA LYS A 40 11.89 -5.22 11.71
C LYS A 40 10.73 -4.98 10.74
N ILE A 41 10.15 -6.05 10.17
CA ILE A 41 8.99 -5.97 9.29
C ILE A 41 7.78 -5.42 10.04
N PHE A 42 7.55 -5.84 11.28
CA PHE A 42 6.41 -5.36 12.06
C PHE A 42 6.49 -3.86 12.36
N ILE A 43 7.68 -3.37 12.74
CA ILE A 43 7.93 -1.93 12.93
C ILE A 43 7.75 -1.18 11.60
N LEU A 44 8.35 -1.66 10.52
CA LEU A 44 8.26 -1.02 9.20
C LEU A 44 6.81 -0.94 8.71
N LEU A 45 6.05 -2.03 8.84
CA LEU A 45 4.63 -2.10 8.49
C LEU A 45 3.81 -1.13 9.34
N SER A 46 4.00 -1.11 10.66
CA SER A 46 3.26 -0.20 11.55
C SER A 46 3.50 1.26 11.17
N VAL A 47 4.77 1.65 10.92
CA VAL A 47 5.12 3.00 10.49
C VAL A 47 4.52 3.33 9.12
N ILE A 48 4.62 2.43 8.14
CA ILE A 48 4.04 2.65 6.80
C ILE A 48 2.52 2.76 6.89
N ILE A 49 1.84 1.88 7.63
CA ILE A 49 0.38 1.93 7.83
C ILE A 49 -0.03 3.24 8.49
N PHE A 50 0.73 3.71 9.48
CA PHE A 50 0.49 5.00 10.13
C PHE A 50 0.66 6.18 9.17
N ILE A 51 1.76 6.20 8.40
CA ILE A 51 2.02 7.22 7.38
C ILE A 51 0.94 7.21 6.30
N VAL A 52 0.54 6.03 5.81
CA VAL A 52 -0.54 5.89 4.82
C VAL A 52 -1.87 6.36 5.40
N SER A 53 -2.17 6.03 6.66
CA SER A 53 -3.38 6.50 7.34
C SER A 53 -3.40 8.04 7.47
N ILE A 54 -2.26 8.65 7.79
CA ILE A 54 -2.10 10.12 7.79
C ILE A 54 -2.20 10.68 6.36
N THR A 55 -1.57 10.04 5.39
CA THR A 55 -1.57 10.49 3.99
C THR A 55 -2.97 10.45 3.40
N ARG A 56 -3.78 9.44 3.76
CA ARG A 56 -5.21 9.38 3.44
C ARG A 56 -6.01 10.54 4.01
N SER A 57 -5.58 11.11 5.14
CA SER A 57 -6.17 12.35 5.69
C SER A 57 -5.85 13.57 4.81
N PHE A 58 -4.69 13.61 4.15
CA PHE A 58 -4.28 14.71 3.26
C PHE A 58 -4.77 14.54 1.81
N LEU A 59 -4.88 13.30 1.33
CA LEU A 59 -5.38 12.92 0.00
C LEU A 59 -6.67 12.10 0.17
N PRO A 60 -7.82 12.76 0.44
CA PRO A 60 -9.08 12.05 0.55
C PRO A 60 -9.36 11.31 -0.76
N PRO A 61 -9.72 10.00 -0.69
CA PRO A 61 -10.05 9.21 -1.87
C PRO A 61 -11.19 9.84 -2.70
N GLU A 62 -12.00 10.74 -2.13
CA GLU A 62 -13.02 11.50 -2.86
C GLU A 62 -12.48 12.45 -3.94
N LYS A 63 -11.30 13.06 -3.74
CA LYS A 63 -10.68 13.92 -4.77
C LYS A 63 -10.16 13.09 -5.94
N ILE A 64 -9.50 11.97 -5.63
CA ILE A 64 -9.02 10.99 -6.59
C ILE A 64 -10.21 10.40 -7.36
N ARG A 65 -11.31 10.09 -6.65
CA ARG A 65 -12.58 9.67 -7.22
C ARG A 65 -13.14 10.70 -8.19
N ASN A 66 -13.26 11.97 -7.82
CA ASN A 66 -13.86 12.97 -8.71
C ASN A 66 -13.08 13.12 -10.03
N ILE A 67 -11.77 12.85 -10.02
CA ILE A 67 -10.92 12.81 -11.22
C ILE A 67 -11.14 11.51 -12.01
N LEU A 68 -11.20 10.35 -11.34
CA LEU A 68 -11.31 9.04 -11.98
C LEU A 68 -12.74 8.73 -12.47
N SER A 69 -13.77 9.07 -11.70
CA SER A 69 -15.19 8.79 -11.98
C SER A 69 -15.80 9.70 -13.05
N ARG A 70 -15.21 10.88 -13.32
CA ARG A 70 -15.66 11.78 -14.41
C ARG A 70 -15.10 11.39 -15.79
N LYS A 71 -14.15 10.46 -15.86
CA LYS A 71 -13.48 10.06 -17.11
C LYS A 71 -14.00 8.69 -17.59
N ASN A 72 -13.92 8.46 -18.91
CA ASN A 72 -14.27 7.18 -19.53
C ASN A 72 -13.58 6.02 -18.82
N LYS A 73 -14.27 4.87 -18.64
CA LYS A 73 -13.76 3.69 -17.92
C LYS A 73 -12.33 3.28 -18.34
N TYR A 74 -12.01 3.37 -19.63
CA TYR A 74 -10.66 3.09 -20.16
C TYR A 74 -9.60 4.08 -19.69
N LEU A 75 -9.92 5.38 -19.72
CA LEU A 75 -9.04 6.44 -19.26
C LEU A 75 -8.88 6.41 -17.74
N GLY A 76 -9.93 6.03 -17.02
CA GLY A 76 -9.88 5.76 -15.58
C GLY A 76 -8.90 4.65 -15.22
N ASN A 77 -8.95 3.50 -15.92
CA ASN A 77 -8.00 2.40 -15.70
C ASN A 77 -6.54 2.82 -15.91
N PHE A 78 -6.27 3.57 -16.99
CA PHE A 78 -4.92 4.09 -17.26
C PHE A 78 -4.43 5.03 -16.15
N LEU A 79 -5.26 6.00 -15.75
CA LEU A 79 -4.90 6.93 -14.68
C LEU A 79 -4.71 6.22 -13.34
N ALA A 80 -5.54 5.24 -13.01
CA ALA A 80 -5.43 4.45 -11.81
C ALA A 80 -4.14 3.61 -11.78
N ALA A 81 -3.75 3.00 -12.91
CA ALA A 81 -2.49 2.29 -13.02
C ALA A 81 -1.27 3.22 -12.88
N MET A 82 -1.31 4.40 -13.52
CA MET A 82 -0.26 5.43 -13.34
C MET A 82 -0.15 5.89 -11.88
N LEU A 83 -1.29 6.07 -11.22
CA LEU A 83 -1.32 6.43 -9.80
C LEU A 83 -0.68 5.33 -8.95
N GLY A 84 -0.97 4.07 -9.25
CA GLY A 84 -0.36 2.90 -8.61
C GLY A 84 1.16 2.85 -8.80
N ILE A 85 1.67 3.21 -9.98
CA ILE A 85 3.12 3.23 -10.28
C ILE A 85 3.86 4.36 -9.56
N ILE A 86 3.22 5.51 -9.37
CA ILE A 86 3.82 6.66 -8.69
C ILE A 86 3.80 6.49 -7.17
N THR A 87 2.86 5.69 -6.67
CA THR A 87 2.72 5.43 -5.24
C THR A 87 3.48 4.16 -4.84
N PRO A 88 4.51 4.25 -3.97
CA PRO A 88 5.30 3.09 -3.54
C PRO A 88 4.54 2.26 -2.49
N PHE A 89 3.31 1.85 -2.81
CA PHE A 89 2.50 1.04 -1.93
C PHE A 89 2.82 -0.43 -2.12
N CYS A 90 3.15 -1.10 -1.02
CA CYS A 90 3.20 -2.54 -0.98
C CYS A 90 1.79 -3.11 -0.90
N SER A 91 1.63 -4.40 -1.18
CA SER A 91 0.34 -5.10 -1.09
C SER A 91 -0.38 -4.88 0.24
N CYS A 92 0.36 -4.68 1.34
CA CYS A 92 -0.18 -4.40 2.67
C CYS A 92 -0.91 -3.06 2.78
N SER A 93 -0.47 -2.03 2.05
CA SER A 93 -1.09 -0.69 2.05
C SER A 93 -2.04 -0.46 0.87
N ALA A 94 -1.89 -1.24 -0.20
CA ALA A 94 -2.78 -1.19 -1.36
C ALA A 94 -4.22 -1.64 -1.03
N VAL A 95 -4.39 -2.62 -0.14
CA VAL A 95 -5.71 -3.17 0.22
C VAL A 95 -6.61 -2.14 0.92
N PRO A 96 -6.18 -1.45 2.00
CA PRO A 96 -6.99 -0.37 2.57
C PRO A 96 -7.35 0.69 1.53
N LEU A 97 -6.40 1.06 0.67
CA LEU A 97 -6.60 2.07 -0.37
C LEU A 97 -7.67 1.66 -1.38
N PHE A 98 -7.63 0.41 -1.82
CA PHE A 98 -8.67 -0.20 -2.65
C PHE A 98 -10.05 -0.12 -2.00
N LEU A 99 -10.19 -0.50 -0.72
CA LEU A 99 -11.46 -0.42 0.00
C LEU A 99 -12.01 1.02 -0.02
N GLY A 100 -11.17 2.00 0.31
CA GLY A 100 -11.59 3.40 0.30
C GLY A 100 -11.97 3.93 -1.09
N PHE A 101 -11.39 3.41 -2.18
CA PHE A 101 -11.82 3.76 -3.53
C PHE A 101 -13.16 3.12 -3.90
N VAL A 102 -13.41 1.87 -3.49
CA VAL A 102 -14.70 1.19 -3.70
C VAL A 102 -15.81 1.88 -2.89
N GLU A 103 -15.56 2.19 -1.61
CA GLU A 103 -16.46 2.95 -0.74
C GLU A 103 -16.79 4.33 -1.33
N ALA A 104 -15.79 5.01 -1.90
CA ALA A 104 -16.01 6.29 -2.56
C ALA A 104 -16.90 6.14 -3.82
N GLY A 105 -17.02 4.95 -4.41
CA GLY A 105 -17.82 4.67 -5.60
C GLY A 105 -17.01 4.76 -6.91
N VAL A 106 -15.70 4.54 -6.85
CA VAL A 106 -14.87 4.32 -8.06
C VAL A 106 -15.27 2.96 -8.67
N PRO A 107 -15.47 2.86 -9.99
CA PRO A 107 -15.78 1.58 -10.63
C PRO A 107 -14.73 0.52 -10.33
N LEU A 108 -15.17 -0.67 -9.89
CA LEU A 108 -14.29 -1.77 -9.43
C LEU A 108 -13.14 -2.08 -10.38
N GLY A 109 -13.38 -2.12 -11.69
CA GLY A 109 -12.31 -2.33 -12.68
C GLY A 109 -11.18 -1.30 -12.60
N VAL A 110 -11.51 -0.02 -12.42
CA VAL A 110 -10.52 1.06 -12.28
C VAL A 110 -9.70 0.88 -11.01
N THR A 111 -10.37 0.51 -9.92
CA THR A 111 -9.73 0.24 -8.63
C THR A 111 -8.79 -0.96 -8.68
N PHE A 112 -9.16 -1.99 -9.44
CA PHE A 112 -8.31 -3.16 -9.67
C PHE A 112 -7.06 -2.84 -10.49
N SER A 113 -7.15 -1.96 -11.51
CA SER A 113 -5.96 -1.50 -12.24
C SER A 113 -4.94 -0.86 -11.32
N PHE A 114 -5.39 -0.03 -10.36
CA PHE A 114 -4.53 0.55 -9.34
C PHE A 114 -3.94 -0.53 -8.42
N LEU A 115 -4.78 -1.43 -7.90
CA LEU A 115 -4.38 -2.49 -6.97
C LEU A 115 -3.32 -3.41 -7.56
N VAL A 116 -3.42 -3.74 -8.85
CA VAL A 116 -2.43 -4.59 -9.54
C VAL A 116 -1.17 -3.81 -9.90
N ALA A 117 -1.27 -2.55 -10.31
CA ALA A 117 -0.11 -1.73 -10.69
C ALA A 117 0.84 -1.48 -9.52
N SER A 118 0.28 -1.17 -8.34
CA SER A 118 1.02 -0.78 -7.13
C SER A 118 2.10 -1.78 -6.69
N PRO A 119 1.83 -3.09 -6.51
CA PRO A 119 2.86 -4.05 -6.13
C PRO A 119 3.70 -4.53 -7.31
N MET A 120 3.22 -4.38 -8.54
CA MET A 120 3.86 -4.99 -9.71
C MET A 120 4.99 -4.14 -10.28
N ILE A 121 4.88 -2.81 -10.22
CA ILE A 121 5.92 -1.87 -10.66
C ILE A 121 6.53 -1.23 -9.42
N ASN A 122 7.75 -1.64 -9.08
CA ASN A 122 8.49 -1.17 -7.91
C ASN A 122 9.60 -0.21 -8.36
N GLU A 123 9.67 0.96 -7.74
CA GLU A 123 10.65 2.01 -8.03
C GLU A 123 12.09 1.56 -7.73
N VAL A 124 12.28 0.78 -6.66
CA VAL A 124 13.58 0.17 -6.31
C VAL A 124 14.00 -0.82 -7.39
N ALA A 125 13.09 -1.68 -7.84
CA ALA A 125 13.36 -2.62 -8.93
C ALA A 125 13.69 -1.88 -10.22
N LEU A 126 12.98 -0.78 -10.52
CA LEU A 126 13.25 0.05 -11.69
C LEU A 126 14.65 0.66 -11.66
N VAL A 127 15.09 1.23 -10.53
CA VAL A 127 16.43 1.79 -10.38
C VAL A 127 17.50 0.72 -10.54
N LEU A 128 17.30 -0.46 -9.95
CA LEU A 128 18.21 -1.59 -10.10
C LEU A 128 18.30 -2.08 -11.54
N LEU A 129 17.17 -2.27 -12.21
CA LEU A 129 17.11 -2.68 -13.61
C LEU A 129 17.76 -1.64 -14.53
N LEU A 130 17.56 -0.36 -14.26
CA LEU A 130 18.23 0.72 -14.99
C LEU A 130 19.74 0.67 -14.82
N GLY A 131 20.23 0.46 -13.60
CA GLY A 131 21.66 0.39 -13.29
C GLY A 131 22.33 -0.85 -13.89
N MET A 132 21.65 -2.00 -13.89
CA MET A 132 22.21 -3.27 -14.35
C MET A 132 22.06 -3.50 -15.86
N PHE A 133 20.90 -3.17 -16.41
CA PHE A 133 20.48 -3.57 -17.76
C PHE A 133 20.18 -2.39 -18.68
N GLY A 134 20.17 -1.16 -18.15
CA GLY A 134 19.92 0.06 -18.91
C GLY A 134 18.44 0.30 -19.25
N TRP A 135 18.21 1.37 -20.04
CA TRP A 135 16.88 1.91 -20.30
C TRP A 135 15.95 0.96 -21.07
N LYS A 136 16.50 0.08 -21.92
CA LYS A 136 15.70 -0.85 -22.74
C LYS A 136 14.91 -1.84 -21.88
N ILE A 137 15.54 -2.45 -20.89
CA ILE A 137 14.89 -3.46 -20.04
C ILE A 137 13.99 -2.79 -19.01
N ALA A 138 14.41 -1.66 -18.45
CA ALA A 138 13.59 -0.88 -17.51
C ALA A 138 12.29 -0.37 -18.13
N SER A 139 12.33 0.14 -19.37
CA SER A 139 11.11 0.57 -20.07
C SER A 139 10.19 -0.59 -20.40
N LEU A 140 10.74 -1.75 -20.79
CA LEU A 140 9.95 -2.97 -21.01
C LEU A 140 9.22 -3.40 -19.72
N TYR A 141 9.89 -3.32 -18.58
CA TYR A 141 9.29 -3.62 -17.27
C TYR A 141 8.12 -2.70 -16.95
N ILE A 142 8.28 -1.38 -17.06
CA ILE A 142 7.18 -0.42 -16.82
C ILE A 142 6.03 -0.65 -17.80
N VAL A 143 6.32 -0.78 -19.10
CA VAL A 143 5.28 -0.87 -20.13
C VAL A 143 4.51 -2.19 -20.01
N SER A 144 5.20 -3.31 -19.83
CA SER A 144 4.56 -4.61 -19.62
C SER A 144 3.70 -4.62 -18.37
N GLY A 145 4.21 -4.05 -17.27
CA GLY A 145 3.44 -3.92 -16.06
C GLY A 145 2.20 -3.03 -16.25
N LEU A 146 2.35 -1.87 -16.88
CA LEU A 146 1.23 -0.96 -17.14
C LEU A 146 0.13 -1.65 -17.96
N ILE A 147 0.51 -2.39 -19.00
CA ILE A 147 -0.41 -3.14 -19.85
C ILE A 147 -1.15 -4.20 -19.04
N ILE A 148 -0.43 -5.02 -18.25
CA ILE A 148 -1.04 -6.08 -17.44
C ILE A 148 -2.03 -5.50 -16.43
N SER A 149 -1.67 -4.40 -15.75
CA SER A 149 -2.56 -3.74 -14.79
C SER A 149 -3.83 -3.23 -15.45
N ILE A 150 -3.72 -2.51 -16.57
CA ILE A 150 -4.88 -1.98 -17.29
C ILE A 150 -5.77 -3.10 -17.82
N LEU A 151 -5.18 -4.15 -18.39
CA LEU A 151 -5.93 -5.31 -18.89
C LEU A 151 -6.68 -6.00 -17.76
N SER A 152 -6.05 -6.18 -16.59
CA SER A 152 -6.70 -6.79 -15.43
C SER A 152 -7.93 -5.99 -14.99
N GLY A 153 -7.82 -4.66 -14.89
CA GLY A 153 -8.96 -3.81 -14.53
C GLY A 153 -10.07 -3.76 -15.58
N ILE A 154 -9.73 -3.79 -16.87
CA ILE A 154 -10.72 -3.88 -17.95
C ILE A 154 -11.46 -5.22 -17.91
N VAL A 155 -10.74 -6.33 -17.72
CA VAL A 155 -11.33 -7.67 -17.63
C VAL A 155 -12.28 -7.75 -16.44
N ILE A 156 -11.84 -7.34 -15.25
CA ILE A 156 -12.68 -7.30 -14.05
C ILE A 156 -13.90 -6.40 -14.23
N GLY A 157 -13.70 -5.20 -14.82
CA GLY A 157 -14.79 -4.28 -15.10
C GLY A 157 -15.79 -4.78 -16.14
N LYS A 158 -15.39 -5.70 -17.03
CA LYS A 158 -16.30 -6.36 -18.00
C LYS A 158 -17.07 -7.52 -17.38
N LEU A 159 -16.43 -8.27 -16.48
CA LEU A 159 -17.04 -9.42 -15.82
C LEU A 159 -18.14 -9.04 -14.82
N LYS A 160 -18.22 -7.75 -14.44
CA LYS A 160 -19.22 -7.23 -13.51
C LYS A 160 -19.33 -8.08 -12.23
N VAL A 161 -18.16 -8.33 -11.64
CA VAL A 161 -18.01 -9.12 -10.41
C VAL A 161 -18.35 -8.32 -9.15
N GLU A 162 -19.04 -7.19 -9.28
CA GLU A 162 -19.41 -6.35 -8.13
C GLU A 162 -20.23 -7.12 -7.09
N ASN A 163 -21.00 -8.12 -7.54
CA ASN A 163 -21.82 -9.00 -6.70
C ASN A 163 -21.02 -10.08 -5.95
N LEU A 164 -19.75 -10.30 -6.29
CA LEU A 164 -18.86 -11.24 -5.60
C LEU A 164 -18.08 -10.56 -4.47
N VAL A 165 -18.14 -9.23 -4.40
CA VAL A 165 -17.47 -8.46 -3.35
C VAL A 165 -18.37 -8.45 -2.12
N GLU A 166 -17.81 -8.88 -0.99
CA GLU A 166 -18.48 -8.93 0.30
C GLU A 166 -19.10 -7.58 0.68
N GLU A 167 -20.30 -7.61 1.28
CA GLU A 167 -21.05 -6.39 1.63
C GLU A 167 -20.29 -5.49 2.60
N PHE A 168 -19.42 -6.05 3.46
CA PHE A 168 -18.61 -5.27 4.40
C PHE A 168 -17.65 -4.29 3.68
N VAL A 169 -17.25 -4.58 2.44
CA VAL A 169 -16.40 -3.69 1.62
C VAL A 169 -17.16 -2.43 1.21
N TYR A 170 -18.47 -2.56 0.98
CA TYR A 170 -19.34 -1.41 0.70
C TYR A 170 -19.87 -0.76 1.99
N GLN A 171 -19.90 -1.51 3.09
CA GLN A 171 -20.43 -1.09 4.40
C GLN A 171 -19.37 -0.66 5.41
N GLN A 172 -18.07 -0.68 5.07
CA GLN A 172 -17.07 0.13 5.77
C GLN A 172 -17.36 1.61 5.48
N LYS A 173 -18.49 2.10 5.98
CA LYS A 173 -18.52 3.44 6.56
C LYS A 173 -17.52 3.39 7.72
N ILE A 174 -16.24 3.60 7.42
CA ILE A 174 -15.45 4.41 8.34
C ILE A 174 -16.39 5.57 8.68
N LYS A 175 -16.64 5.82 9.97
CA LYS A 175 -17.42 6.97 10.47
C LYS A 175 -16.71 8.28 10.08
N THR A 176 -16.53 8.51 8.79
CA THR A 176 -16.04 9.72 8.15
C THR A 176 -17.23 10.37 7.46
N THR A 177 -18.40 10.37 8.12
CA THR A 177 -19.42 11.39 7.85
C THR A 177 -19.01 12.69 8.54
N VAL A 178 -17.79 13.15 8.26
CA VAL A 178 -17.43 14.55 8.45
C VAL A 178 -16.59 14.91 7.24
N ASN A 179 -17.09 15.84 6.43
CA ASN A 179 -16.34 16.45 5.34
C ASN A 179 -15.09 17.14 5.93
N ILE A 180 -13.98 16.39 6.08
CA ILE A 180 -12.69 16.92 6.58
C ILE A 180 -12.21 18.08 5.69
N ALA A 181 -12.67 18.11 4.43
CA ALA A 181 -12.41 19.13 3.44
C ALA A 181 -12.98 20.52 3.78
N GLU A 182 -13.97 20.64 4.66
CA GLU A 182 -14.62 21.91 5.03
C GLU A 182 -14.40 22.33 6.49
N MET A 183 -13.74 21.50 7.31
CA MET A 183 -13.60 21.77 8.74
C MET A 183 -12.55 22.85 9.03
N SER A 184 -12.98 23.89 9.75
CA SER A 184 -12.13 24.93 10.32
C SER A 184 -11.16 24.33 11.35
N TRP A 185 -10.05 25.03 11.62
CA TRP A 185 -9.06 24.61 12.63
C TRP A 185 -9.68 24.33 14.01
N LYS A 186 -10.77 25.01 14.35
CA LYS A 186 -11.52 24.78 15.60
C LYS A 186 -12.29 23.45 15.58
N ASP A 187 -12.90 23.09 14.46
CA ASP A 187 -13.66 21.85 14.33
C ASP A 187 -12.72 20.62 14.39
N ARG A 188 -11.48 20.78 13.89
CA ARG A 188 -10.45 19.73 13.96
C ARG A 188 -10.01 19.43 15.39
N THR A 189 -9.88 20.47 16.23
CA THR A 189 -9.48 20.30 17.64
C THR A 189 -10.57 19.66 18.50
N ASP A 190 -11.84 19.95 18.22
CA ASP A 190 -12.96 19.35 18.96
C ASP A 190 -13.26 17.92 18.50
N TYR A 191 -13.07 17.61 17.20
CA TYR A 191 -13.14 16.23 16.72
C TYR A 191 -12.09 15.34 17.40
N ALA A 192 -10.85 15.80 17.52
CA ALA A 192 -9.77 15.05 18.18
C ALA A 192 -10.05 14.77 19.67
N LYS A 193 -10.65 15.73 20.39
CA LYS A 193 -11.04 15.55 21.79
C LYS A 193 -12.18 14.55 21.99
N ASN A 194 -13.13 14.50 21.07
CA ASN A 194 -14.27 13.58 21.14
C ASN A 194 -13.96 12.16 20.61
N TYR A 195 -12.81 11.97 19.95
CA TYR A 195 -12.36 10.68 19.41
C TYR A 195 -11.41 9.93 20.35
N THR A 196 -11.05 10.54 21.49
CA THR A 196 -10.28 9.92 22.58
C THR A 196 -11.24 9.51 23.69
#